data_AF-A0A3M5TZ86-F1
#
_entry.id   AF-A0A3M5TZ86-F1
#
_cell.length_a   1.000
_cell.length_b   1.000
_cell.length_c   1.000
_cell.angle_alpha   90.00
_cell.angle_beta   90.00
_cell.angle_gamma   90.00
#
_symmetry.space_group_name_H-M   'P 1'
#
loop_
_entity.id
_entity.type
_entity.pdbx_description
1 polymer ?
#
loop_
_entity_poly.entity_id
_entity_poly.type
_entity_poly.pdbx_seq_one_letter_code
_entity_poly.pdbx_strand_id
1 'polypeptide(L)' 'MQRPPVDSMDGLWLPHEREAVASFLGLAMVGGPEKIRAKLDVLLEQTDADELIFTCDMYEHEDRLRSYEILAQVAHG' A
#
# COMPACT_ATOMS: atom_id res chain seq x y z
N MET A 1 -12.06 -5.55 17.64
CA MET A 1 -11.09 -6.42 16.97
C MET A 1 -11.24 -6.24 15.47
N GLN A 2 -10.15 -6.28 14.69
CA GLN A 2 -10.24 -6.29 13.23
C GLN A 2 -11.01 -7.52 12.75
N ARG A 3 -11.80 -7.35 11.68
CA ARG A 3 -12.51 -8.44 11.02
C ARG A 3 -11.62 -9.01 9.90
N PRO A 4 -11.72 -10.31 9.61
CA PRO A 4 -10.99 -10.88 8.48
C PRO A 4 -11.40 -10.18 7.18
N PRO A 5 -10.48 -10.10 6.20
CA PRO A 5 -10.82 -9.58 4.88
C PRO A 5 -11.91 -10.46 4.23
N VAL A 6 -12.73 -9.82 3.42
CA VAL A 6 -13.69 -10.48 2.54
C VAL A 6 -13.12 -10.54 1.12
N ASP A 7 -13.55 -11.51 0.33
CA ASP A 7 -13.06 -11.68 -1.04
C ASP A 7 -13.31 -10.46 -1.93
N SER A 8 -14.41 -9.72 -1.69
CA SER A 8 -14.69 -8.46 -2.37
C SER A 8 -15.56 -7.55 -1.50
N MET A 9 -15.33 -6.25 -1.62
CA MET A 9 -16.22 -5.22 -1.09
C MET A 9 -17.41 -4.92 -2.01
N ASP A 10 -17.42 -5.45 -3.24
CA ASP A 10 -18.53 -5.25 -4.17
C ASP A 10 -19.84 -5.78 -3.59
N GLY A 11 -20.87 -4.92 -3.58
CA GLY A 11 -22.16 -5.20 -2.94
C GLY A 11 -22.18 -5.04 -1.41
N LEU A 12 -21.04 -4.78 -0.76
CA LEU A 12 -20.95 -4.50 0.68
C LEU A 12 -20.83 -3.00 0.97
N TRP A 13 -20.07 -2.27 0.15
CA TRP A 13 -19.93 -0.82 0.26
C TRP A 13 -20.93 -0.06 -0.64
N LEU A 14 -21.29 1.14 -0.21
CA LEU A 14 -22.00 2.12 -1.03
C LEU A 14 -21.00 2.83 -1.97
N PRO A 15 -21.46 3.40 -3.10
CA PRO A 15 -20.57 4.05 -4.07
C PRO A 15 -19.65 5.13 -3.46
N HIS A 16 -20.17 5.94 -2.55
CA HIS A 16 -19.39 6.98 -1.89
C HIS A 16 -18.35 6.44 -0.89
N GLU A 17 -18.61 5.28 -0.28
CA GLU A 17 -17.63 4.61 0.60
C GLU A 17 -16.45 4.08 -0.22
N ARG A 18 -16.74 3.50 -1.40
CA ARG A 18 -15.71 3.09 -2.36
C ARG A 18 -14.83 4.27 -2.79
N GLU A 19 -15.44 5.39 -3.13
CA GLU A 19 -14.72 6.60 -3.53
C GLU A 19 -13.86 7.16 -2.39
N ALA A 20 -14.40 7.21 -1.16
CA ALA A 20 -13.65 7.66 0.00
C ALA A 20 -12.43 6.78 0.27
N VAL A 21 -12.57 5.44 0.21
CA VAL A 21 -11.46 4.50 0.36
C VAL A 21 -10.44 4.66 -0.76
N ALA A 22 -10.88 4.78 -2.02
CA ALA A 22 -9.99 4.96 -3.16
C ALA A 22 -9.18 6.26 -3.07
N SER A 23 -9.82 7.35 -2.61
CA SER A 23 -9.16 8.64 -2.39
C SER A 23 -8.13 8.55 -1.26
N PHE A 24 -8.51 7.96 -0.11
CA PHE A 24 -7.61 7.77 1.02
C PHE A 24 -6.38 6.92 0.66
N LEU A 25 -6.58 5.87 -0.15
CA LEU A 25 -5.51 4.98 -0.62
C LEU A 25 -4.87 5.46 -1.93
N GLY A 26 -5.10 6.70 -2.38
CA GLY A 26 -4.62 7.20 -3.67
C GLY A 26 -3.11 7.14 -3.85
N LEU A 27 -2.35 7.27 -2.74
CA LEU A 27 -0.89 7.12 -2.71
C LEU A 27 -0.41 5.77 -2.16
N ALA A 28 -1.33 4.82 -1.93
CA ALA A 28 -0.96 3.52 -1.40
C ALA A 28 -0.06 2.73 -2.37
N MET A 29 1.03 2.19 -1.82
CA MET A 29 2.04 1.43 -2.54
C MET A 29 1.67 -0.05 -2.61
N VAL A 30 0.68 -0.38 -3.44
CA VAL A 30 0.18 -1.76 -3.61
C VAL A 30 0.69 -2.39 -4.91
N GLY A 31 1.42 -3.50 -4.80
CA GLY A 31 1.96 -4.25 -5.93
C GLY A 31 3.14 -5.15 -5.57
N GLY A 32 3.69 -5.83 -6.58
CA GLY A 32 4.97 -6.55 -6.47
C GLY A 32 6.18 -5.63 -6.63
N PRO A 33 7.42 -6.15 -6.44
CA PRO A 33 8.65 -5.36 -6.33
C PRO A 33 8.87 -4.36 -7.47
N GLU A 34 8.66 -4.77 -8.73
CA GLU A 34 8.84 -3.91 -9.91
C GLU A 34 7.88 -2.71 -9.90
N LYS A 35 6.61 -2.95 -9.55
CA LYS A 35 5.60 -1.89 -9.47
C LYS A 35 5.87 -0.94 -8.31
N ILE A 36 6.38 -1.45 -7.19
CA ILE A 36 6.77 -0.63 -6.06
C ILE A 36 7.97 0.25 -6.42
N ARG A 37 9.01 -0.29 -7.07
CA ARG A 37 10.17 0.48 -7.54
C ARG A 37 9.75 1.67 -8.40
N ALA A 38 8.98 1.41 -9.46
CA ALA A 38 8.51 2.47 -10.35
C ALA A 38 7.69 3.55 -9.64
N LYS A 39 6.86 3.17 -8.65
CA LYS A 39 6.09 4.14 -7.86
C LYS A 39 6.97 4.96 -6.90
N LEU A 40 7.99 4.36 -6.32
CA LEU A 40 8.94 5.05 -5.45
C LEU A 40 9.75 6.08 -6.23
N ASP A 41 10.24 5.72 -7.43
CA ASP A 41 10.97 6.64 -8.29
C ASP A 41 10.12 7.89 -8.60
N VAL A 42 8.85 7.70 -9.00
CA VAL A 42 7.91 8.82 -9.23
C VAL A 42 7.67 9.65 -7.97
N LEU A 43 7.50 9.01 -6.80
CA LEU A 43 7.26 9.71 -5.55
C LEU A 43 8.47 10.59 -5.17
N LEU A 44 9.68 10.05 -5.28
CA LEU A 44 10.91 10.77 -4.97
C LEU A 44 11.13 11.93 -5.94
N GLU A 45 10.94 11.72 -7.24
CA GLU A 45 11.02 12.78 -8.26
C GLU A 45 10.03 13.94 -8.02
N GLN A 46 8.83 13.64 -7.47
CA GLN A 46 7.80 14.65 -7.24
C GLN A 46 7.95 15.41 -5.92
N THR A 47 8.62 14.81 -4.94
CA THR A 47 8.64 15.32 -3.56
C THR A 47 10.01 15.79 -3.10
N ASP A 48 11.09 15.38 -3.77
CA ASP A 48 12.48 15.56 -3.33
C ASP A 48 12.73 15.07 -1.89
N ALA A 49 11.95 14.09 -1.42
CA ALA A 49 12.06 13.57 -0.06
C ALA A 49 13.39 12.84 0.16
N ASP A 50 14.06 13.15 1.27
CA ASP A 50 15.30 12.52 1.73
C ASP A 50 15.04 11.31 2.67
N GLU A 51 13.82 11.18 3.18
CA GLU A 51 13.36 10.05 3.99
C GLU A 51 11.92 9.66 3.64
N LEU A 52 11.63 8.35 3.63
CA LEU A 52 10.29 7.80 3.45
C LEU A 52 9.91 6.90 4.63
N ILE A 53 8.78 7.22 5.29
CA ILE A 53 8.24 6.44 6.41
C ILE A 53 7.02 5.65 5.93
N PHE A 54 7.05 4.32 6.10
CA PHE A 54 5.99 3.44 5.62
C PHE A 54 5.20 2.81 6.78
N THR A 55 3.88 2.98 6.74
CA THR A 55 2.93 2.24 7.56
C THR A 55 2.27 1.14 6.73
N CYS A 56 1.87 0.06 7.40
CA CYS A 56 1.18 -1.05 6.76
C CYS A 56 0.13 -1.62 7.71
N ASP A 57 -1.14 -1.53 7.30
CA ASP A 57 -2.28 -2.06 8.03
C ASP A 57 -2.79 -3.33 7.34
N MET A 58 -2.16 -4.46 7.67
CA MET A 58 -2.54 -5.79 7.18
C MET A 58 -3.18 -6.61 8.30
N TYR A 59 -4.14 -7.47 7.92
CA TYR A 59 -4.84 -8.35 8.85
C TYR A 59 -3.91 -9.44 9.38
N GLU A 60 -3.22 -10.16 8.49
CA GLU A 60 -2.25 -11.18 8.87
C GLU A 60 -0.89 -10.55 9.19
N HIS A 61 -0.28 -11.00 10.29
CA HIS A 61 1.02 -10.50 10.71
C HIS A 61 2.14 -10.85 9.71
N GLU A 62 2.07 -12.04 9.11
CA GLU A 62 3.07 -12.54 8.17
C GLU A 62 3.09 -11.70 6.88
N ASP A 63 1.92 -11.30 6.38
CA ASP A 63 1.80 -10.42 5.22
C ASP A 63 2.48 -9.07 5.48
N ARG A 64 2.32 -8.53 6.70
CA ARG A 64 2.97 -7.27 7.10
C ARG A 64 4.48 -7.38 7.03
N LEU A 65 5.06 -8.47 7.55
CA LEU A 65 6.51 -8.71 7.48
C LEU A 65 6.97 -8.85 6.03
N ARG A 66 6.25 -9.64 5.23
CA ARG A 66 6.57 -9.85 3.82
C ARG A 66 6.54 -8.56 3.01
N SER A 67 5.59 -7.67 3.30
CA SER A 67 5.51 -6.34 2.67
C SER A 67 6.77 -5.51 2.93
N TYR A 68 7.28 -5.51 4.16
CA TYR A 68 8.50 -4.79 4.50
C TYR A 68 9.75 -5.41 3.89
N GLU A 69 9.82 -6.73 3.77
CA GLU A 69 10.92 -7.41 3.05
C GLU A 69 10.99 -6.98 1.58
N ILE A 70 9.85 -6.92 0.89
CA ILE A 70 9.76 -6.46 -0.50
C ILE A 70 10.24 -5.02 -0.60
N LEU A 71 9.79 -4.15 0.30
CA LEU A 71 10.21 -2.75 0.32
C LEU A 71 11.72 -2.62 0.53
N ALA A 72 12.29 -3.36 1.48
CA ALA A 72 13.73 -3.36 1.75
C ALA A 72 14.54 -3.83 0.54
N GLN A 73 14.09 -4.87 -0.16
CA GLN A 73 14.74 -5.35 -1.40
C GLN A 73 14.75 -4.29 -2.51
N VAL A 74 13.68 -3.49 -2.60
CA VAL A 74 13.58 -2.43 -3.61
C VAL A 74 14.42 -1.21 -3.21
N ALA A 75 14.43 -0.82 -1.93
CA ALA A 75 15.15 0.36 -1.44
C ALA A 75 16.68 0.18 -1.37
N HIS A 76 17.17 -1.06 -1.20
CA HIS A 76 18.60 -1.37 -1.08
C HIS A 76 19.24 -1.91 -2.37
N GLY A 77 18.52 -1.88 -3.50
CA GLY A 77 18.96 -2.47 -4.78
C GLY A 77 19.07 -1.46 -5.91
#